data_AF-A0A0V1PPQ6-F1
#
_entry.id   AF-A0A0V1PPQ6-F1
#
_cell.length_a   1.000
_cell.length_b   1.000
_cell.length_c   1.000
_cell.angle_alpha   90.00
_cell.angle_beta   90.00
_cell.angle_gamma   90.00
#
_symmetry.space_group_name_H-M   'P 1'
#
loop_
_entity.id
_entity.type
_entity.pdbx_description
1 polymer ?
#
loop_
_entity_poly.entity_id
_entity_poly.type
_entity_poly.pdbx_seq_one_letter_code
_entity_poly.pdbx_strand_id
1 'polypeptide(L)'
;MLSGAFSGLLAYGISFLDQAQGLSGWKWVFIFEGIPTILIGIYTSLFLPNFVEDSRFLSNNEKRIVLSKLPPTSPRKEDSAFNMNQIKLLLKDPTFYTYSGIWLFQGLGGWGISFVLPTIIYELGFTDTAKTQLMQLPPSIAGFILLNLLGYLIHERKLKPFPTSFILSFVQIICYIVLLTINNSVGKYAMLIIAYV
;
A
#
# COMPACT_ATOMS: atom_id res chain seq x y z
N MET A 1 1.69 -2.61 3.15
CA MET A 1 2.55 -3.11 4.25
C MET A 1 2.16 -4.50 4.72
N LEU A 2 0.92 -4.72 5.17
CA LEU A 2 0.47 -6.06 5.59
C LEU A 2 0.63 -7.10 4.47
N SER A 3 0.24 -6.77 3.23
CA SER A 3 0.47 -7.63 2.05
C SER A 3 1.95 -7.98 1.83
N GLY A 4 2.88 -7.07 2.12
CA GLY A 4 4.32 -7.31 1.99
C GLY A 4 4.84 -8.28 3.05
N ALA A 5 4.32 -8.16 4.28
CA ALA A 5 4.61 -9.11 5.36
C ALA A 5 4.10 -10.52 5.05
N PHE A 6 2.86 -10.64 4.56
CA PHE A 6 2.29 -11.92 4.14
C PHE A 6 3.01 -12.50 2.93
N SER A 7 3.37 -11.68 1.93
CA SER A 7 4.12 -12.11 0.75
C SER A 7 5.52 -12.62 1.13
N GLY A 8 6.24 -11.93 2.03
CA GLY A 8 7.55 -12.37 2.51
C GLY A 8 7.49 -13.70 3.29
N LEU A 9 6.47 -13.90 4.12
CA LEU A 9 6.25 -15.15 4.85
C LEU A 9 5.87 -16.31 3.92
N LEU A 10 4.98 -16.04 2.95
CA LEU A 10 4.55 -17.01 1.95
C LEU A 10 5.74 -17.45 1.08
N ALA A 11 6.57 -16.50 0.64
CA ALA A 11 7.74 -16.79 -0.18
C ALA A 11 8.81 -17.56 0.60
N TYR A 12 9.00 -17.28 1.90
CA TYR A 12 9.82 -18.11 2.78
C TYR A 12 9.29 -19.55 2.89
N GLY A 13 7.98 -19.72 3.09
CA GLY A 13 7.33 -21.04 3.14
C GLY A 13 7.46 -21.83 1.84
N ILE A 14 7.38 -21.14 0.69
CA ILE A 14 7.50 -21.76 -0.64
C ILE A 14 8.94 -22.12 -0.98
N SER A 15 9.94 -21.48 -0.36
CA SER A 15 11.34 -21.89 -0.49
C SER A 15 11.57 -23.35 -0.07
N PHE A 16 10.81 -23.85 0.91
CA PHE A 16 10.85 -25.26 1.33
C PHE A 16 10.12 -26.22 0.36
N LEU A 17 9.34 -25.68 -0.58
CA LEU A 17 8.62 -26.42 -1.61
C LEU A 17 9.37 -26.42 -2.96
N ASP A 18 10.61 -25.89 -3.00
CA ASP A 18 11.41 -25.94 -4.22
C ASP A 18 11.72 -27.40 -4.59
N GLN A 19 11.45 -27.78 -5.85
CA GLN A 19 11.45 -29.15 -6.37
C GLN A 19 10.34 -30.08 -5.86
N ALA A 20 9.43 -29.63 -4.98
CA ALA A 20 8.25 -30.41 -4.64
C ALA A 20 7.38 -30.61 -5.90
N GLN A 21 7.08 -31.87 -6.24
CA GLN A 21 6.30 -32.26 -7.42
C GLN A 21 6.93 -31.85 -8.78
N GLY A 22 8.25 -31.64 -8.84
CA GLY A 22 8.95 -31.27 -10.08
C GLY A 22 8.68 -29.85 -10.57
N LEU A 23 8.11 -29.00 -9.71
CA LEU A 23 7.84 -27.60 -9.98
C LEU A 23 8.86 -26.72 -9.24
N SER A 24 9.33 -25.70 -9.93
CA SER A 24 10.19 -24.65 -9.35
C SER A 24 9.39 -23.77 -8.39
N GLY A 25 9.98 -23.38 -7.26
CA GLY A 25 9.31 -22.62 -6.19
C GLY A 25 8.53 -21.38 -6.67
N TRP A 26 9.02 -20.64 -7.67
CA TRP A 26 8.31 -19.47 -8.20
C TRP A 26 6.93 -19.77 -8.82
N LYS A 27 6.71 -20.99 -9.35
CA LYS A 27 5.40 -21.39 -9.91
C LYS A 27 4.38 -21.60 -8.80
N TRP A 28 4.81 -22.13 -7.65
CA TRP A 28 3.95 -22.29 -6.49
C TRP A 28 3.45 -20.95 -5.96
N VAL A 29 4.28 -19.88 -6.00
CA VAL A 29 3.85 -18.52 -5.63
C VAL A 29 2.64 -18.08 -6.46
N PHE A 30 2.71 -18.22 -7.78
CA PHE A 30 1.59 -17.86 -8.66
C PHE A 30 0.33 -18.70 -8.42
N ILE A 31 0.47 -19.97 -8.07
CA ILE A 31 -0.68 -20.84 -7.78
C ILE A 31 -1.34 -20.40 -6.47
N PHE A 32 -0.56 -20.21 -5.40
CA PHE A 32 -1.07 -19.84 -4.08
C PHE A 32 -1.64 -18.43 -4.03
N GLU A 33 -1.08 -17.48 -4.77
CA GLU A 33 -1.58 -16.09 -4.81
C GLU A 33 -2.66 -15.91 -5.89
N GLY A 34 -2.53 -16.59 -7.03
CA GLY A 34 -3.43 -16.45 -8.17
C GLY A 34 -4.80 -17.07 -7.96
N ILE A 35 -4.89 -18.29 -7.40
CA ILE A 35 -6.19 -18.97 -7.23
C ILE A 35 -7.14 -18.18 -6.33
N PRO A 36 -6.74 -17.74 -5.11
CA PRO A 36 -7.61 -16.92 -4.26
C PRO A 36 -8.02 -15.63 -4.95
N THR A 37 -7.11 -14.99 -5.69
CA THR A 37 -7.39 -13.74 -6.41
C THR A 37 -8.44 -13.94 -7.50
N ILE A 38 -8.38 -15.04 -8.25
CA ILE A 38 -9.40 -15.38 -9.25
C ILE A 38 -10.76 -15.65 -8.58
N LEU A 39 -10.78 -16.40 -7.48
CA LEU A 39 -12.01 -16.66 -6.73
C LEU A 39 -12.64 -15.37 -6.19
N ILE A 40 -11.83 -14.48 -5.62
CA ILE A 40 -12.28 -13.16 -5.16
C ILE A 40 -12.76 -12.31 -6.33
N GLY A 41 -12.11 -12.38 -7.48
CA GLY A 41 -12.53 -11.68 -8.71
C GLY A 41 -13.90 -12.15 -9.20
N ILE A 42 -14.13 -13.47 -9.24
CA ILE A 42 -15.43 -14.06 -9.59
C ILE A 42 -16.48 -13.64 -8.56
N TYR A 43 -16.16 -13.73 -7.27
CA TYR A 43 -17.06 -13.32 -6.20
C TYR A 43 -17.44 -11.84 -6.32
N THR A 44 -16.46 -10.96 -6.53
CA THR A 44 -16.67 -9.52 -6.67
C THR A 44 -17.50 -9.21 -7.90
N SER A 45 -17.26 -9.89 -9.03
CA SER A 45 -18.05 -9.74 -10.25
C SER A 45 -19.53 -10.11 -10.07
N LEU A 46 -19.82 -11.11 -9.24
CA LEU A 46 -21.19 -11.58 -9.00
C LEU A 46 -21.91 -10.82 -7.87
N PHE A 47 -21.19 -10.38 -6.85
CA PHE A 47 -21.77 -9.84 -5.61
C PHE A 47 -21.58 -8.34 -5.43
N LEU A 48 -20.61 -7.69 -6.08
CA LEU A 48 -20.36 -6.26 -5.91
C LEU A 48 -21.31 -5.44 -6.79
N PRO A 49 -22.26 -4.70 -6.21
CA PRO A 49 -23.13 -3.83 -6.98
C PRO A 49 -22.37 -2.56 -7.39
N ASN A 50 -22.54 -2.12 -8.65
CA ASN A 50 -21.92 -0.88 -9.13
C ASN A 50 -22.49 0.37 -8.45
N PHE A 51 -23.73 0.29 -7.95
CA PHE A 51 -24.40 1.38 -7.26
C PHE A 51 -25.16 0.88 -6.03
N VAL A 52 -25.34 1.77 -5.05
CA VAL A 52 -26.07 1.46 -3.81
C VAL A 52 -27.50 1.03 -4.10
N GLU A 53 -28.13 1.56 -5.16
CA GLU A 53 -29.49 1.14 -5.55
C GLU A 53 -29.56 -0.34 -5.98
N ASP A 54 -28.54 -0.84 -6.67
CA ASP A 54 -28.46 -2.23 -7.19
C ASP A 54 -28.01 -3.25 -6.15
N SER A 55 -27.66 -2.80 -4.95
CA SER A 55 -27.15 -3.68 -3.92
C SER A 55 -28.18 -4.74 -3.53
N ARG A 56 -27.80 -6.01 -3.69
CA ARG A 56 -28.64 -7.16 -3.32
C ARG A 56 -28.55 -7.50 -1.83
N PHE A 57 -27.55 -6.96 -1.13
CA PHE A 57 -27.29 -7.23 0.28
C PHE A 57 -27.94 -6.22 1.24
N LEU A 58 -28.24 -4.98 0.80
CA LEU A 58 -28.83 -3.95 1.65
C LEU A 58 -30.36 -3.98 1.59
N SER A 59 -31.01 -3.83 2.74
CA SER A 59 -32.46 -3.63 2.81
C SER A 59 -32.84 -2.24 2.28
N ASN A 60 -34.08 -2.07 1.79
CA ASN A 60 -34.56 -0.80 1.27
C ASN A 60 -34.41 0.37 2.27
N ASN A 61 -34.53 0.08 3.57
CA ASN A 61 -34.32 1.08 4.62
C ASN A 61 -32.84 1.47 4.77
N GLU A 62 -31.93 0.51 4.68
CA GLU A 62 -30.49 0.75 4.76
C GLU A 62 -29.98 1.50 3.53
N LYS A 63 -30.49 1.15 2.33
CA LYS A 63 -30.19 1.89 1.10
C LYS A 63 -30.55 3.37 1.23
N ARG A 64 -31.73 3.69 1.79
CA ARG A 64 -32.15 5.09 2.03
C ARG A 64 -31.22 5.84 2.97
N ILE A 65 -30.79 5.19 4.06
CA ILE A 65 -29.86 5.80 5.02
C ILE A 65 -28.51 6.07 4.35
N VAL A 66 -27.99 5.11 3.58
CA VAL A 66 -26.72 5.28 2.85
C VAL A 66 -26.85 6.41 1.83
N LEU A 67 -27.89 6.40 0.99
CA LEU A 67 -28.15 7.45 0.00
C LEU A 67 -28.30 8.85 0.63
N SER A 68 -28.88 8.95 1.82
CA SER A 68 -29.00 10.22 2.54
C SER A 68 -27.67 10.79 3.05
N LYS A 69 -26.64 9.94 3.17
CA LYS A 69 -25.28 10.33 3.58
C LYS A 69 -24.35 10.61 2.40
N LEU A 70 -24.76 10.27 1.16
CA LEU A 70 -23.96 10.57 -0.02
C LEU A 70 -23.99 12.08 -0.29
N PRO A 71 -22.83 12.73 -0.49
CA PRO A 71 -22.78 14.14 -0.87
C PRO A 71 -23.46 14.35 -2.23
N PRO A 72 -24.03 15.54 -2.50
CA PRO A 72 -24.73 15.84 -3.75
C PRO A 72 -23.86 15.71 -4.99
N THR A 73 -22.54 15.73 -4.83
CA THR A 73 -21.52 15.54 -5.88
C THR A 73 -21.21 14.06 -6.18
N SER A 74 -21.86 13.11 -5.50
CA SER A 74 -21.60 11.69 -5.72
C SER A 74 -22.10 11.25 -7.10
N PRO A 75 -21.32 10.47 -7.87
CA PRO A 75 -21.72 10.00 -9.18
C PRO A 75 -22.97 9.13 -9.07
N ARG A 76 -24.04 9.53 -9.75
CA ARG A 76 -25.31 8.80 -9.82
C ARG A 76 -25.31 7.91 -11.05
N LYS A 77 -26.21 6.91 -11.07
CA LYS A 77 -26.46 6.07 -12.25
C LYS A 77 -26.74 6.85 -13.54
N GLU A 78 -27.30 8.04 -13.39
CA GLU A 78 -27.73 8.91 -14.47
C GLU A 78 -26.60 9.82 -14.98
N ASP A 79 -25.48 9.90 -14.26
CA ASP A 79 -24.35 10.73 -14.68
C ASP A 79 -23.61 10.06 -15.85
N SER A 80 -23.31 10.87 -16.87
CA SER A 80 -22.49 10.43 -17.99
C SER A 80 -21.11 9.99 -17.47
N ALA A 81 -20.72 8.74 -17.75
CA ALA A 81 -19.43 8.17 -17.33
C ALA A 81 -18.21 8.98 -17.79
N PHE A 82 -18.37 9.81 -18.83
CA PHE A 82 -17.29 10.62 -19.37
C PHE A 82 -17.78 12.03 -19.71
N ASN A 83 -17.35 13.02 -18.93
CA ASN A 83 -17.69 14.43 -19.13
C ASN A 83 -16.43 15.27 -19.36
N MET A 84 -16.15 15.59 -20.63
CA MET A 84 -14.97 16.38 -21.01
C MET A 84 -14.96 17.79 -20.39
N ASN A 85 -16.14 18.34 -20.04
CA ASN A 85 -16.21 19.63 -19.39
C ASN A 85 -15.73 19.57 -17.93
N GLN A 86 -15.97 18.47 -17.22
CA GLN A 86 -15.44 18.25 -15.87
C GLN A 86 -13.92 18.11 -15.89
N ILE A 87 -13.36 17.43 -16.90
CA ILE A 87 -11.90 17.32 -17.08
C ILE A 87 -11.28 18.69 -17.31
N LYS A 88 -11.86 19.52 -18.19
CA LYS A 88 -11.39 20.88 -18.43
C LYS A 88 -11.50 21.77 -17.20
N LEU A 89 -12.51 21.54 -16.36
CA LEU A 89 -12.69 22.28 -15.10
C LEU A 89 -11.66 21.87 -14.06
N LEU A 90 -11.37 20.56 -13.94
CA LEU A 90 -10.32 20.02 -13.09
C LEU A 90 -8.93 20.52 -13.50
N LEU A 91 -8.62 20.54 -14.81
CA LEU A 91 -7.34 21.04 -15.33
C LEU A 91 -7.14 22.56 -15.14
N LYS A 92 -8.21 23.31 -14.90
CA LYS A 92 -8.12 24.74 -14.57
C LYS A 92 -7.99 24.99 -13.07
N ASP A 93 -8.24 23.99 -12.23
CA ASP A 93 -8.13 24.14 -10.78
C ASP A 93 -6.64 24.13 -10.37
N PRO A 94 -6.12 25.23 -9.79
CA PRO A 94 -4.72 25.27 -9.31
C PRO A 94 -4.45 24.21 -8.22
N THR A 95 -5.49 23.79 -7.49
CA THR A 95 -5.41 22.72 -6.48
C THR A 95 -5.02 21.38 -7.10
N PHE A 96 -5.44 21.11 -8.34
CA PHE A 96 -5.11 19.85 -9.03
C PHE A 96 -3.60 19.70 -9.23
N TYR A 97 -2.91 20.76 -9.64
CA TYR A 97 -1.46 20.73 -9.88
C TYR A 97 -0.66 20.60 -8.58
N THR A 98 -1.09 21.26 -7.50
CA THR A 98 -0.41 21.15 -6.20
C THR A 98 -0.56 19.75 -5.60
N TYR A 99 -1.75 19.17 -5.63
CA TYR A 99 -1.96 17.77 -5.19
C TYR A 99 -1.19 16.77 -6.06
N SER A 100 -1.21 16.95 -7.39
CA SER A 100 -0.46 16.10 -8.30
C SER A 100 1.05 16.18 -8.06
N GLY A 101 1.57 17.38 -7.80
CA GLY A 101 2.97 17.60 -7.44
C GLY A 101 3.34 16.90 -6.13
N ILE A 102 2.52 17.06 -5.07
CA ILE A 102 2.74 16.37 -3.79
C ILE A 102 2.80 14.85 -3.99
N TRP A 103 1.85 14.29 -4.76
CA TRP A 103 1.83 12.86 -5.07
C TRP A 103 3.06 12.41 -5.87
N LEU A 104 3.52 13.22 -6.82
CA LEU A 104 4.72 12.92 -7.61
C LEU A 104 5.97 12.89 -6.73
N PHE A 105 6.18 13.91 -5.89
CA PHE A 105 7.34 13.96 -5.00
C PHE A 105 7.30 12.86 -3.93
N GLN A 106 6.11 12.58 -3.39
CA GLN A 106 5.91 11.47 -2.46
C GLN A 106 6.16 10.12 -3.14
N GLY A 107 5.78 9.97 -4.41
CA GLY A 107 6.07 8.78 -5.20
C GLY A 107 7.58 8.57 -5.36
N LEU A 108 8.31 9.60 -5.78
CA LEU A 108 9.77 9.52 -5.95
C LEU A 108 10.48 9.18 -4.64
N GLY A 109 10.10 9.83 -3.54
CA GLY A 109 10.71 9.62 -2.22
C GLY A 109 10.29 8.30 -1.55
N GLY A 110 9.03 7.90 -1.64
CA GLY A 110 8.53 6.71 -0.95
C GLY A 110 8.95 5.40 -1.61
N TRP A 111 8.85 5.33 -2.95
CA TRP A 111 9.18 4.08 -3.68
C TRP A 111 10.67 3.80 -3.72
N GLY A 112 11.54 4.83 -3.65
CA GLY A 112 12.99 4.66 -3.64
C GLY A 112 13.49 3.75 -2.50
N ILE A 113 12.93 3.86 -1.30
CA ILE A 113 13.30 3.01 -0.15
C ILE A 113 12.98 1.54 -0.43
N SER A 114 11.84 1.27 -1.07
CA SER A 114 11.46 -0.09 -1.44
C SER A 114 12.42 -0.70 -2.48
N PHE A 115 12.99 0.11 -3.37
CA PHE A 115 13.99 -0.35 -4.33
C PHE A 115 15.39 -0.55 -3.74
N VAL A 116 15.79 0.27 -2.76
CA VAL A 116 17.12 0.18 -2.12
C VAL A 116 17.14 -0.91 -1.04
N LEU A 117 15.99 -1.25 -0.46
CA LEU A 117 15.84 -2.30 0.56
C LEU A 117 16.48 -3.66 0.17
N PRO A 118 16.19 -4.27 -0.99
CA PRO A 118 16.83 -5.54 -1.37
C PRO A 118 18.35 -5.41 -1.55
N THR A 119 18.84 -4.28 -2.07
CA THR A 119 20.28 -4.02 -2.23
C THR A 119 21.01 -3.98 -0.88
N ILE A 120 20.42 -3.32 0.11
CA ILE A 120 21.01 -3.25 1.47
C ILE A 120 21.01 -4.63 2.13
N ILE A 121 19.94 -5.41 1.96
CA ILE A 121 19.88 -6.78 2.50
C ILE A 121 20.93 -7.68 1.86
N TYR A 122 21.24 -7.47 0.58
CA TYR A 122 22.34 -8.16 -0.09
C TYR A 122 23.71 -7.72 0.47
N GLU A 123 23.93 -6.42 0.72
CA GLU A 123 25.15 -5.90 1.37
C GLU A 123 25.35 -6.43 2.81
N LEU A 124 24.28 -6.84 3.48
CA LEU A 124 24.33 -7.49 4.79
C LEU A 124 24.88 -8.93 4.74
N GLY A 125 25.19 -9.47 3.55
CA GLY A 125 25.78 -10.79 3.37
C GLY A 125 24.76 -11.94 3.31
N PHE A 126 23.46 -11.63 3.24
CA PHE A 126 22.42 -12.63 3.04
C PHE A 126 22.27 -12.91 1.53
N THR A 127 22.89 -13.97 1.07
CA THR A 127 22.85 -14.42 -0.35
C THR A 127 21.60 -15.21 -0.69
N ASP A 128 20.83 -15.65 0.30
CA ASP A 128 19.68 -16.53 0.14
C ASP A 128 18.38 -15.73 -0.02
N THR A 129 17.71 -15.88 -1.15
CA THR A 129 16.55 -15.06 -1.56
C THR A 129 15.40 -15.16 -0.56
N ALA A 130 15.21 -16.34 0.04
CA ALA A 130 14.19 -16.59 1.04
C ALA A 130 14.49 -15.89 2.38
N LYS A 131 15.76 -15.86 2.79
CA LYS A 131 16.18 -15.15 4.01
C LYS A 131 16.11 -13.64 3.82
N THR A 132 16.39 -13.16 2.61
CA THR A 132 16.24 -11.74 2.26
C THR A 132 14.79 -11.28 2.36
N GLN A 133 13.84 -12.08 1.86
CA GLN A 133 12.41 -11.79 2.01
C GLN A 133 11.95 -11.85 3.47
N LEU A 134 12.50 -12.78 4.26
CA LEU A 134 12.23 -12.83 5.70
C LEU A 134 12.75 -11.57 6.41
N MET A 135 13.90 -11.01 6.01
CA MET A 135 14.40 -9.74 6.55
C MET A 135 13.60 -8.51 6.12
N GLN A 136 12.72 -8.62 5.12
CA GLN A 136 11.77 -7.55 4.79
C GLN A 136 10.52 -7.57 5.69
N LEU A 137 10.32 -8.67 6.43
CA LEU A 137 9.18 -8.83 7.33
C LEU A 137 9.19 -7.84 8.50
N PRO A 138 10.30 -7.65 9.26
CA PRO A 138 10.31 -6.72 10.39
C PRO A 138 10.04 -5.25 9.99
N PRO A 139 10.68 -4.68 8.94
CA PRO A 139 10.34 -3.34 8.45
C PRO A 139 8.86 -3.21 8.06
N SER A 140 8.30 -4.23 7.38
CA SER A 140 6.91 -4.21 6.91
C SER A 140 5.90 -4.23 8.06
N ILE A 141 6.16 -5.02 9.11
CA ILE A 141 5.30 -5.10 10.31
C ILE A 141 5.43 -3.84 11.15
N ALA A 142 6.65 -3.32 11.34
CA ALA A 142 6.88 -2.07 12.08
C ALA A 142 6.16 -0.90 11.40
N GLY A 143 6.29 -0.78 10.07
CA GLY A 143 5.53 0.17 9.26
C GLY A 143 4.02 0.03 9.45
N PHE A 144 3.50 -1.20 9.39
CA PHE A 144 2.08 -1.46 9.59
C PHE A 144 1.58 -1.00 10.97
N ILE A 145 2.30 -1.35 12.05
CA ILE A 145 1.92 -0.96 13.41
C ILE A 145 1.95 0.55 13.57
N LEU A 146 3.02 1.21 13.10
CA LEU A 146 3.19 2.64 13.28
C LEU A 146 2.17 3.45 12.44
N LEU A 147 1.87 3.04 11.20
CA LEU A 147 0.82 3.68 10.40
C LEU A 147 -0.57 3.53 11.03
N ASN A 148 -0.91 2.34 11.56
CA ASN A 148 -2.19 2.14 12.24
C ASN A 148 -2.29 2.96 13.53
N LEU A 149 -1.20 3.03 14.30
CA LEU A 149 -1.13 3.85 15.51
C LEU A 149 -1.29 5.34 15.18
N LEU A 150 -0.60 5.85 14.16
CA LEU A 150 -0.73 7.24 13.71
C LEU A 150 -2.14 7.52 13.20
N GLY A 151 -2.74 6.61 12.42
CA GLY A 151 -4.13 6.70 11.98
C GLY A 151 -5.11 6.78 13.15
N TYR A 152 -4.92 5.94 14.18
CA TYR A 152 -5.71 5.95 15.40
C TYR A 152 -5.55 7.28 16.18
N LEU A 153 -4.32 7.78 16.33
CA LEU A 153 -4.05 9.04 17.02
C LEU A 153 -4.61 10.27 16.29
N ILE A 154 -4.65 10.24 14.95
CA ILE A 154 -5.30 11.26 14.13
C ILE A 154 -6.82 11.18 14.29
N HIS A 155 -7.40 9.98 14.30
CA HIS A 155 -8.84 9.78 14.52
C HIS A 155 -9.30 10.30 15.88
N GLU A 156 -8.52 10.03 16.94
CA GLU A 156 -8.74 10.54 18.30
C GLU A 156 -8.45 12.05 18.46
N ARG A 157 -8.15 12.77 17.37
CA ARG A 157 -7.80 14.20 17.32
C ARG A 157 -6.61 14.60 18.20
N LYS A 158 -5.79 13.66 18.65
CA LYS A 158 -4.56 13.91 19.39
C LYS A 158 -3.45 14.47 18.50
N LEU A 159 -3.50 14.12 17.20
CA LEU A 159 -2.59 14.62 16.18
C LEU A 159 -3.35 15.30 15.05
N LYS A 160 -2.77 16.36 14.48
CA LYS A 160 -3.30 17.02 13.29
C LYS A 160 -2.71 16.35 12.04
N PRO A 161 -3.52 15.97 11.03
CA PRO A 161 -3.06 15.20 9.88
C PRO A 161 -1.98 15.90 9.06
N PHE A 162 -2.14 17.20 8.78
CA PHE A 162 -1.17 17.97 7.99
C PHE A 162 0.25 18.00 8.57
N PRO A 163 0.48 18.43 9.83
CA PRO A 163 1.82 18.45 10.39
C PRO A 163 2.40 17.05 10.58
N THR A 164 1.58 16.03 10.88
CA THR A 164 2.05 14.65 10.96
C THR A 164 2.62 14.17 9.63
N SER A 165 1.96 14.46 8.50
CA SER A 165 2.49 14.12 7.17
C SER A 165 3.81 14.83 6.84
N PHE A 166 3.96 16.12 7.19
CA PHE A 166 5.22 16.84 6.99
C PHE A 166 6.36 16.27 7.83
N ILE A 167 6.10 15.89 9.09
CA ILE A 167 7.09 15.29 9.97
C ILE A 167 7.56 13.94 9.41
N LEU A 168 6.64 13.09 8.93
CA LEU A 168 6.99 11.81 8.31
C LEU A 168 7.87 11.99 7.07
N SER A 169 7.52 12.93 6.18
CA SER A 169 8.36 13.25 5.02
C SER A 169 9.76 13.72 5.42
N PHE A 170 9.88 14.51 6.50
CA PHE A 170 11.17 14.98 7.00
C PHE A 170 12.01 13.84 7.59
N VAL A 171 11.37 12.94 8.35
CA VAL A 171 12.01 11.71 8.86
C VAL A 171 12.51 10.86 7.69
N GLN A 172 11.74 10.75 6.60
CA GLN A 172 12.14 10.00 5.42
C GLN A 172 13.38 10.58 4.74
N ILE A 173 13.47 11.91 4.63
CA ILE A 173 14.68 12.61 4.11
C ILE A 173 15.90 12.31 5.01
N ILE A 174 15.74 12.41 6.32
CA ILE A 174 16.83 12.10 7.28
C ILE A 174 17.28 10.65 7.11
N CYS A 175 16.35 9.71 6.97
CA CYS A 175 16.68 8.30 6.76
C CYS A 175 17.48 8.08 5.47
N TYR A 176 17.14 8.76 4.37
CA TYR A 176 17.91 8.70 3.13
C TYR A 176 19.33 9.23 3.29
N ILE A 177 19.51 10.37 3.97
CA ILE A 177 20.83 10.95 4.22
C ILE A 177 21.68 9.97 5.04
N VAL A 178 21.11 9.38 6.09
CA VAL A 178 21.81 8.42 6.95
C VAL A 178 22.19 7.15 6.18
N LEU A 179 21.30 6.65 5.32
CA LEU A 179 21.56 5.50 4.45
C LEU A 179 22.73 5.71 3.49
N LEU A 180 22.92 6.94 3.00
CA LEU A 180 24.04 7.30 2.14
C LEU A 180 25.35 7.51 2.91
N THR A 181 25.28 7.84 4.20
CA THR A 181 26.46 8.24 5.00
C THR A 181 27.05 7.08 5.81
N ILE A 182 26.23 6.13 6.27
CA ILE A 182 26.67 5.02 7.12
C ILE A 182 27.05 3.80 6.26
N ASN A 183 28.31 3.39 6.34
CA ASN A 183 28.80 2.13 5.72
C ASN A 183 28.62 0.89 6.60
N ASN A 184 28.12 1.03 7.84
CA ASN A 184 27.86 -0.09 8.73
C ASN A 184 26.52 -0.77 8.41
N SER A 185 26.57 -2.04 7.98
CA SER A 185 25.43 -2.82 7.51
C SER A 185 24.27 -2.91 8.53
N VAL A 186 24.59 -3.04 9.83
CA VAL A 186 23.56 -3.12 10.90
C VAL A 186 22.86 -1.78 11.09
N GLY A 187 23.59 -0.68 10.97
CA GLY A 187 23.03 0.68 11.05
C GLY A 187 22.10 1.00 9.89
N LYS A 188 22.43 0.56 8.67
CA LYS A 188 21.56 0.70 7.49
C LYS A 188 20.22 -0.05 7.69
N TYR A 189 20.26 -1.25 8.27
CA TYR A 189 19.06 -2.05 8.51
C TYR A 189 18.11 -1.45 9.56
N ALA A 190 18.66 -0.95 10.68
CA ALA A 190 17.84 -0.29 11.71
C ALA A 190 17.16 0.98 11.17
N MET A 191 17.87 1.75 10.34
CA MET A 191 17.32 2.95 9.70
C MET A 191 16.29 2.62 8.63
N LEU A 192 16.43 1.50 7.91
CA LEU A 192 15.42 0.99 7.00
C LEU A 192 14.09 0.70 7.71
N ILE A 193 14.11 0.15 8.92
CA ILE A 193 12.88 -0.13 9.68
C ILE A 193 12.11 1.17 9.97
N ILE A 194 12.83 2.26 10.23
CA ILE A 194 12.24 3.58 10.50
C ILE A 194 11.81 4.27 9.20
N ALA A 195 12.61 4.14 8.14
CA ALA A 195 12.35 4.73 6.83
C ALA A 195 11.17 4.09 6.08
N TYR A 196 10.87 2.83 6.40
CA TYR A 196 9.79 2.11 5.78
C TYR A 196 8.41 2.59 6.22
N VAL A 197 8.32 3.38 7.30
CA VAL A 197 7.07 3.98 7.81
C VAL A 197 6.75 5.27 7.05
#